data_AF-A0A2N9QS37-F1
#
_entry.id   AF-A0A2N9QS37-F1
#
_cell.length_a   1.000
_cell.length_b   1.000
_cell.length_c   1.000
_cell.angle_alpha   90.00
_cell.angle_beta   90.00
_cell.angle_gamma   90.00
#
_symmetry.space_group_name_H-M   'P 1'
#
loop_
_entity.id
_entity.type
_entity.pdbx_description
1 polymer ?
#
loop_
_entity_poly.entity_id
_entity_poly.type
_entity_poly.pdbx_seq_one_letter_code
_entity_poly.pdbx_strand_id
1 'polypeptide(L)'
;MPINKFGEQKMMTKLQLKRLLTCILLTMLVTLNTRGQALCVIDGTPLPDSLLHVTINEMRSDSAKEIVANRLRLIPPYAIESIQIFSPEEQIKQGNNLTFCKTPRDIVFIRTNSFAELQWIIDGRPKKPHKRLTIIEYMLSPKSIIEAMPKSIKSTDISALHLITYRKDPRQEMRPTIIIETRKASTKPSKRRR
;
A
#
# COMPACT_ATOMS: atom_id res chain seq x y z
N MET A 1 -38.65 47.88 36.58
CA MET A 1 -38.08 46.52 36.38
C MET A 1 -36.61 46.67 36.00
N PRO A 2 -35.63 46.28 36.84
CA PRO A 2 -34.24 46.32 36.42
C PRO A 2 -33.96 45.13 35.51
N ILE A 3 -33.58 45.43 34.27
CA ILE A 3 -33.18 44.43 33.28
C ILE A 3 -31.89 43.78 33.79
N ASN A 4 -31.90 42.45 33.87
CA ASN A 4 -30.89 41.61 34.51
C ASN A 4 -29.60 41.54 33.66
N LYS A 5 -28.93 42.69 33.48
CA LYS A 5 -27.74 42.86 32.63
C LYS A 5 -26.56 41.96 33.03
N PHE A 6 -26.53 41.55 34.31
CA PHE A 6 -25.47 40.68 34.84
C PHE A 6 -25.60 39.22 34.36
N GLY A 7 -26.84 38.74 34.16
CA GLY A 7 -27.10 37.39 33.64
C GLY A 7 -26.75 37.26 32.16
N GLU A 8 -27.07 38.27 31.35
CA GLU A 8 -26.78 38.31 29.92
C GLU A 8 -25.27 38.37 29.63
N GLN A 9 -24.51 39.19 30.35
CA GLN A 9 -23.04 39.24 30.21
C GLN A 9 -22.37 37.89 30.55
N LYS A 10 -22.86 37.20 31.59
CA LYS A 10 -22.34 35.87 32.00
C LYS A 10 -22.69 34.77 31.00
N MET A 11 -23.83 34.91 30.31
CA MET A 11 -24.26 33.98 29.25
C MET A 11 -23.45 34.19 27.96
N MET A 12 -23.19 35.46 27.60
CA MET A 12 -22.41 35.85 26.42
C MET A 12 -20.96 35.38 26.53
N THR A 13 -20.33 35.53 27.71
CA THR A 13 -18.96 35.07 28.00
C THR A 13 -18.83 33.55 27.99
N LYS A 14 -19.82 32.81 28.51
CA LYS A 14 -19.87 31.34 28.38
C LYS A 14 -19.98 30.87 26.93
N LEU A 15 -20.77 31.55 26.10
CA LEU A 15 -20.92 31.22 24.68
C LEU A 15 -19.64 31.50 23.89
N GLN A 16 -18.98 32.62 24.17
CA GLN A 16 -17.68 33.00 23.61
C GLN A 16 -16.60 31.97 23.98
N LEU A 17 -16.55 31.52 25.24
CA LEU A 17 -15.60 30.50 25.70
C LEU A 17 -15.85 29.15 25.02
N LYS A 18 -17.11 28.73 24.89
CA LYS A 18 -17.48 27.50 24.16
C LYS A 18 -17.03 27.57 22.70
N ARG A 19 -17.32 28.68 22.00
CA ARG A 19 -16.88 28.89 20.61
C ARG A 19 -15.36 28.87 20.47
N LEU A 20 -14.64 29.52 21.38
CA LEU A 20 -13.18 29.49 21.39
C LEU A 20 -12.65 28.06 21.57
N LEU A 21 -13.20 27.29 22.50
CA LEU A 21 -12.82 25.90 22.73
C LEU A 21 -13.10 25.03 21.49
N THR A 22 -14.27 25.21 20.85
CA THR A 22 -14.62 24.49 19.62
C THR A 22 -13.67 24.87 18.49
N CYS A 23 -13.33 26.15 18.33
CA CYS A 23 -12.36 26.60 17.34
C CYS A 23 -10.99 25.97 17.58
N ILE A 24 -10.48 25.98 18.82
CA ILE A 24 -9.20 25.34 19.17
C ILE A 24 -9.23 23.84 18.85
N LEU A 25 -10.30 23.14 19.20
CA LEU A 25 -10.46 21.72 18.87
C LEU A 25 -10.45 21.49 17.36
N LEU A 26 -11.10 22.36 16.60
CA LEU A 26 -11.16 22.30 15.14
C LEU A 26 -9.78 22.57 14.52
N THR A 27 -9.04 23.58 14.99
CA THR A 27 -7.68 23.84 14.51
C THR A 27 -6.74 22.70 14.83
N MET A 28 -6.83 22.11 16.03
CA MET A 28 -6.03 20.93 16.39
C MET A 28 -6.38 19.74 15.49
N LEU A 29 -7.66 19.48 15.23
CA LEU A 29 -8.09 18.40 14.34
C LEU A 29 -7.58 18.60 12.89
N VAL A 30 -7.59 19.84 12.41
CA VAL A 30 -7.06 20.19 11.07
C VAL A 30 -5.53 20.07 11.00
N THR A 31 -4.80 20.48 12.04
CA THR A 31 -3.32 20.35 12.06
C THR A 31 -2.87 18.90 12.18
N LEU A 32 -3.61 18.03 12.89
CA LEU A 32 -3.35 16.59 12.91
C LEU A 32 -3.58 15.95 11.53
N ASN A 33 -4.64 16.34 10.81
CA ASN A 33 -4.97 15.75 9.51
C ASN A 33 -4.04 16.22 8.38
N THR A 34 -3.57 17.47 8.42
CA THR A 34 -2.70 18.04 7.36
C THR A 34 -1.26 17.52 7.39
N ARG A 35 -0.79 17.03 8.55
CA ARG A 35 0.51 16.34 8.70
C ARG A 35 0.39 14.82 8.65
N GLY A 36 -0.81 14.29 8.48
CA GLY A 36 -1.05 12.85 8.57
C GLY A 36 -0.44 12.11 7.39
N GLN A 37 -0.69 12.56 6.17
CA GLN A 37 -0.55 11.72 4.99
C GLN A 37 0.87 11.71 4.40
N ALA A 38 1.43 10.50 4.30
CA ALA A 38 2.77 10.27 3.75
C ALA A 38 2.73 9.59 2.37
N LEU A 39 3.68 9.94 1.51
CA LEU A 39 3.85 9.27 0.22
C LEU A 39 4.41 7.86 0.45
N CYS A 40 3.70 6.83 0.02
CA CYS A 40 4.15 5.45 0.16
C CYS A 40 4.90 4.96 -1.07
N VAL A 41 6.04 4.30 -0.85
CA VAL A 41 6.82 3.62 -1.89
C VAL A 41 7.05 2.18 -1.44
N ILE A 42 6.58 1.21 -2.21
CA ILE A 42 6.79 -0.21 -1.95
C ILE A 42 7.75 -0.78 -2.99
N ASP A 43 8.88 -1.33 -2.56
CA ASP A 43 9.90 -1.94 -3.42
C ASP A 43 10.34 -1.04 -4.60
N GLY A 44 10.40 0.27 -4.36
CA GLY A 44 10.76 1.27 -5.37
C GLY A 44 9.60 1.74 -6.27
N THR A 45 8.39 1.18 -6.10
CA THR A 45 7.19 1.62 -6.82
C THR A 45 6.38 2.59 -5.96
N PRO A 46 6.13 3.84 -6.41
CA PRO A 46 5.27 4.75 -5.68
C PRO A 46 3.82 4.27 -5.73
N LEU A 47 3.15 4.26 -4.58
CA LEU A 47 1.75 3.89 -4.47
C LEU A 47 0.87 5.14 -4.49
N PRO A 48 -0.29 5.08 -5.18
CA PRO A 48 -1.29 6.12 -5.05
C PRO A 48 -1.94 6.04 -3.67
N ASP A 49 -2.29 7.22 -3.13
CA ASP A 49 -2.99 7.37 -1.86
C ASP A 49 -4.32 6.58 -1.80
N SER A 50 -4.95 6.34 -2.96
CA SER A 50 -6.17 5.53 -3.08
C SER A 50 -5.96 4.06 -2.76
N LEU A 51 -4.73 3.55 -2.90
CA LEU A 51 -4.39 2.15 -2.65
C LEU A 51 -3.86 1.94 -1.22
N LEU A 52 -3.02 2.87 -0.76
CA LEU A 52 -2.46 2.81 0.59
C LEU A 52 -2.40 4.21 1.17
N HIS A 53 -3.43 4.54 1.95
CA HIS A 53 -3.43 5.72 2.80
C HIS A 53 -2.90 5.34 4.17
N VAL A 54 -1.82 5.98 4.63
CA VAL A 54 -1.24 5.79 5.95
C VAL A 54 -0.74 7.11 6.52
N THR A 55 -0.70 7.16 7.86
CA THR A 55 -0.10 8.28 8.57
C THR A 55 1.27 7.95 9.15
N ILE A 56 2.10 8.98 9.37
CA ILE A 56 3.41 8.80 10.01
C ILE A 56 3.29 8.21 11.42
N ASN A 57 2.26 8.59 12.17
CA ASN A 57 2.02 8.03 13.50
C ASN A 57 1.70 6.53 13.43
N GLU A 58 0.91 6.11 12.44
CA GLU A 58 0.64 4.69 12.19
C GLU A 58 1.91 3.94 11.79
N MET A 59 2.75 4.54 10.93
CA MET A 59 3.97 3.90 10.45
C MET A 59 5.09 3.84 11.49
N ARG A 60 5.02 4.66 12.55
CA ARG A 60 5.91 4.58 13.72
C ARG A 60 5.44 3.60 14.78
N SER A 61 4.21 3.10 14.68
CA SER A 61 3.65 2.15 15.64
C SER A 61 4.18 0.73 15.41
N ASP A 62 4.19 -0.10 16.45
CA ASP A 62 4.57 -1.52 16.35
C ASP A 62 3.64 -2.29 15.39
N SER A 63 2.39 -1.83 15.24
CA SER A 63 1.39 -2.39 14.34
C SER A 63 1.53 -1.93 12.88
N ALA A 64 2.56 -1.18 12.51
CA ALA A 64 2.72 -0.62 11.16
C ALA A 64 2.60 -1.68 10.05
N LYS A 65 3.24 -2.85 10.23
CA LYS A 65 3.17 -3.95 9.27
C LYS A 65 1.74 -4.51 9.12
N GLU A 66 1.02 -4.64 10.23
CA GLU A 66 -0.36 -5.13 10.24
C GLU A 66 -1.30 -4.13 9.56
N ILE A 67 -1.12 -2.83 9.82
CA ILE A 67 -1.90 -1.76 9.21
C ILE A 67 -1.73 -1.78 7.69
N VAL A 68 -0.49 -1.84 7.21
CA VAL A 68 -0.19 -1.89 5.77
C VAL A 68 -0.80 -3.14 5.13
N ALA A 69 -0.58 -4.32 5.71
CA ALA A 69 -1.10 -5.57 5.19
C ALA A 69 -2.64 -5.60 5.15
N ASN A 70 -3.30 -5.14 6.21
CA ASN A 70 -4.77 -5.10 6.31
C ASN A 70 -5.40 -4.12 5.31
N ARG A 71 -4.73 -3.00 5.02
CA ARG A 71 -5.20 -2.02 4.03
C ARG A 71 -4.98 -2.50 2.61
N LEU A 72 -3.80 -3.05 2.32
CA LEU A 72 -3.50 -3.59 0.99
C LEU A 72 -4.36 -4.82 0.68
N ARG A 73 -4.58 -5.73 1.65
CA ARG A 73 -5.26 -7.03 1.45
C ARG A 73 -4.64 -7.90 0.35
N LEU A 74 -3.38 -7.64 0.01
CA LEU A 74 -2.62 -8.34 -1.04
C LEU A 74 -1.49 -9.19 -0.48
N ILE A 75 -0.92 -8.78 0.65
CA ILE A 75 0.20 -9.45 1.30
C ILE A 75 -0.06 -9.58 2.80
N PRO A 76 0.47 -10.63 3.44
CA PRO A 76 0.41 -10.77 4.88
C PRO A 76 1.42 -9.84 5.59
N PRO A 77 1.24 -9.54 6.89
CA PRO A 77 2.17 -8.66 7.63
C PRO A 77 3.62 -9.13 7.61
N TYR A 78 3.84 -10.45 7.68
CA TYR A 78 5.19 -11.03 7.67
C TYR A 78 5.90 -10.94 6.30
N ALA A 79 5.19 -10.62 5.22
CA ALA A 79 5.81 -10.35 3.92
C ALA A 79 6.47 -8.96 3.88
N ILE A 80 6.16 -8.10 4.85
CA ILE A 80 6.78 -6.78 5.00
C ILE A 80 8.06 -6.95 5.81
N GLU A 81 9.19 -6.70 5.16
CA GLU A 81 10.52 -6.84 5.75
C GLU A 81 10.82 -5.64 6.66
N SER A 82 10.74 -4.43 6.10
CA SER A 82 11.03 -3.19 6.81
C SER A 82 10.15 -2.04 6.34
N ILE A 83 9.94 -1.09 7.24
CA ILE A 83 9.29 0.19 6.99
C ILE A 83 10.27 1.25 7.46
N GLN A 84 10.60 2.19 6.59
CA GLN A 84 11.48 3.31 6.87
C GLN A 84 10.73 4.59 6.55
N ILE A 85 10.88 5.59 7.42
CA ILE A 85 10.23 6.89 7.27
C ILE A 85 11.32 7.89 6.94
N PHE A 86 11.07 8.69 5.92
CA PHE A 86 11.99 9.69 5.44
C PHE A 86 11.34 11.07 5.52
N SER A 87 11.78 11.83 6.51
CA SER A 87 11.19 13.12 6.85
C SER A 87 11.60 14.21 5.84
N PRO A 88 10.83 15.31 5.75
CA PRO A 88 11.19 16.45 4.90
C PRO A 88 12.58 17.01 5.19
N GLU A 89 13.00 17.02 6.46
CA GLU A 89 14.31 17.52 6.87
C GLU A 89 15.45 16.62 6.36
N GLU A 90 15.28 15.31 6.44
CA GLU A 90 16.26 14.35 5.92
C GLU A 90 16.33 14.39 4.39
N GLN A 91 15.17 14.58 3.72
CA GLN A 91 15.10 14.77 2.28
C GLN A 91 15.89 16.00 1.83
N ILE A 92 15.72 17.13 2.54
CA ILE A 92 16.44 18.37 2.23
C ILE A 92 17.93 18.22 2.50
N LYS A 93 18.33 17.54 3.59
CA LYS A 93 19.74 17.29 3.91
C LYS A 93 20.45 16.39 2.91
N GLN A 94 19.78 15.37 2.39
CA GLN A 94 20.36 14.46 1.38
C GLN A 94 20.32 15.04 -0.04
N GLY A 95 19.34 15.90 -0.32
CA GLY A 95 19.17 16.58 -1.59
C GLY A 95 20.15 17.73 -1.82
N ASN A 96 21.46 17.47 -1.73
CA ASN A 96 22.49 18.47 -2.04
C ASN A 96 22.22 19.03 -3.46
N ASN A 97 21.95 20.34 -3.54
CA ASN A 97 21.59 21.09 -4.76
C ASN A 97 20.14 20.94 -5.28
N LEU A 98 19.19 20.44 -4.49
CA LEU A 98 17.77 20.47 -4.84
C LEU A 98 17.07 21.69 -4.23
N THR A 99 16.44 22.51 -5.09
CA THR A 99 15.54 23.59 -4.63
C THR A 99 14.10 23.08 -4.68
N PHE A 100 13.50 22.88 -3.50
CA PHE A 100 12.10 22.48 -3.41
C PHE A 100 11.18 23.70 -3.56
N CYS A 101 10.28 23.66 -4.55
CA CYS A 101 9.27 24.72 -4.75
C CYS A 101 8.20 24.74 -3.63
N LYS A 102 8.07 23.62 -2.89
CA LYS A 102 7.19 23.43 -1.74
C LYS A 102 7.84 22.45 -0.78
N THR A 103 7.61 22.60 0.53
CA THR A 103 8.07 21.63 1.53
C THR A 103 7.64 20.21 1.11
N PRO A 104 8.58 19.26 1.00
CA PRO A 104 8.23 17.89 0.66
C PRO A 104 7.36 17.27 1.76
N ARG A 105 6.57 16.27 1.39
CA ARG A 105 5.84 15.44 2.35
C ARG A 105 6.76 14.35 2.89
N ASP A 106 6.45 13.79 4.06
CA ASP A 106 7.11 12.57 4.51
C ASP A 106 6.94 11.43 3.49
N ILE A 107 7.99 10.63 3.32
CA ILE A 107 7.98 9.44 2.45
C ILE A 107 8.12 8.20 3.32
N VAL A 108 7.29 7.20 3.08
CA VAL A 108 7.35 5.89 3.74
C VAL A 108 7.84 4.87 2.73
N PHE A 109 9.04 4.36 2.95
CA PHE A 109 9.62 3.27 2.18
C PHE A 109 9.28 1.93 2.85
N ILE A 110 8.64 1.05 2.10
CA ILE A 110 8.27 -0.29 2.55
C ILE A 110 9.02 -1.27 1.66
N ARG A 111 9.78 -2.18 2.29
CA ARG A 111 10.45 -3.27 1.59
C ARG A 111 9.73 -4.58 1.88
N THR A 112 9.50 -5.37 0.84
CA THR A 112 8.89 -6.69 0.96
C THR A 112 9.90 -7.80 0.70
N ASN A 113 9.71 -8.91 1.40
CA ASN A 113 10.54 -10.10 1.24
C ASN A 113 9.97 -11.05 0.17
N SER A 114 10.57 -12.23 0.05
CA SER A 114 10.20 -13.23 -0.96
C SER A 114 8.77 -13.78 -0.86
N PHE A 115 8.03 -13.54 0.24
CA PHE A 115 6.63 -13.93 0.34
C PHE A 115 5.71 -13.02 -0.48
N ALA A 116 6.11 -11.78 -0.79
CA ALA A 116 5.35 -10.92 -1.69
C ALA A 116 5.59 -11.22 -3.19
N GLU A 117 6.58 -12.05 -3.51
CA GLU A 117 6.93 -12.42 -4.88
C GLU A 117 5.94 -13.43 -5.49
N LEU A 118 5.60 -13.23 -6.76
CA LEU A 118 4.77 -14.17 -7.51
C LEU A 118 5.54 -15.45 -7.82
N GLN A 119 4.94 -16.59 -7.44
CA GLN A 119 5.32 -17.90 -7.96
C GLN A 119 4.68 -18.13 -9.33
N TRP A 120 5.39 -18.78 -10.24
CA TRP A 120 4.91 -18.99 -11.61
C TRP A 120 4.71 -20.46 -11.89
N ILE A 121 3.50 -20.83 -12.30
CA ILE A 121 3.14 -22.16 -12.76
C ILE A 121 2.66 -22.01 -14.21
N ILE A 122 3.32 -22.70 -15.14
CA ILE A 122 2.97 -22.67 -16.55
C ILE A 122 2.68 -24.10 -16.99
N ASP A 123 1.48 -24.33 -17.50
CA ASP A 123 0.99 -25.66 -17.90
C ASP A 123 1.19 -26.72 -16.80
N GLY A 124 0.89 -26.34 -15.55
CA GLY A 124 1.01 -27.19 -14.37
C GLY A 124 2.44 -27.40 -13.86
N ARG A 125 3.45 -26.72 -14.43
CA ARG A 125 4.87 -26.84 -14.00
C ARG A 125 5.41 -25.53 -13.42
N PRO A 126 6.11 -25.56 -12.28
CA PRO A 126 6.76 -24.36 -11.76
C PRO A 126 7.84 -23.88 -12.74
N LYS A 127 7.86 -22.58 -12.99
CA LYS A 127 8.86 -21.92 -13.84
C LYS A 127 9.44 -20.72 -13.09
N LYS A 128 10.67 -20.37 -13.43
CA LYS A 128 11.29 -19.14 -12.93
C LYS A 128 10.96 -17.99 -13.88
N PRO A 129 10.52 -16.83 -13.36
CA PRO A 129 10.30 -15.65 -14.19
C PRO A 129 11.63 -15.12 -14.73
N HIS A 130 11.56 -14.29 -15.77
CA HIS A 130 12.72 -13.58 -16.28
C HIS A 130 13.14 -12.43 -15.33
N LYS A 131 12.15 -11.75 -14.75
CA LYS A 131 12.32 -10.64 -13.79
C LYS A 131 11.46 -10.94 -12.55
N ARG A 132 11.96 -10.61 -11.36
CA ARG A 132 11.16 -10.67 -10.12
C ARG A 132 9.93 -9.77 -10.29
N LEU A 133 8.76 -10.28 -9.93
CA LEU A 133 7.51 -9.53 -9.94
C LEU A 133 6.77 -9.78 -8.64
N THR A 134 6.43 -8.72 -7.92
CA THR A 134 5.62 -8.82 -6.70
C THR A 134 4.14 -8.76 -7.02
N ILE A 135 3.30 -9.28 -6.12
CA ILE A 135 1.84 -9.16 -6.25
C ILE A 135 1.40 -7.69 -6.29
N ILE A 136 2.10 -6.80 -5.57
CA ILE A 136 1.78 -5.38 -5.51
C ILE A 136 2.08 -4.71 -6.85
N GLU A 137 3.27 -4.96 -7.43
CA GLU A 137 3.64 -4.44 -8.76
C GLU A 137 2.67 -4.92 -9.84
N TYR A 138 2.27 -6.20 -9.80
CA TYR A 138 1.26 -6.74 -10.70
C TYR A 138 -0.10 -6.04 -10.57
N MET A 139 -0.57 -5.78 -9.34
CA MET A 139 -1.86 -5.12 -9.12
C MET A 139 -1.85 -3.65 -9.55
N LEU A 140 -0.71 -2.96 -9.42
CA LEU A 140 -0.52 -1.59 -9.88
C LEU A 140 -0.42 -1.51 -11.42
N SER A 141 0.29 -2.45 -12.03
CA SER A 141 0.48 -2.51 -13.47
C SER A 141 0.39 -3.94 -13.96
N PRO A 142 -0.81 -4.44 -14.35
CA PRO A 142 -0.97 -5.81 -14.83
C PRO A 142 -0.12 -6.15 -16.06
N LYS A 143 0.29 -5.13 -16.83
CA LYS A 143 1.17 -5.30 -18.01
C LYS A 143 2.59 -5.78 -17.65
N SER A 144 3.06 -5.51 -16.43
CA SER A 144 4.36 -5.95 -15.90
C SER A 144 4.55 -7.48 -15.98
N ILE A 145 3.45 -8.22 -16.05
CA ILE A 145 3.46 -9.67 -16.22
C ILE A 145 4.17 -10.13 -17.49
N ILE A 146 4.03 -9.40 -18.59
CA ILE A 146 4.61 -9.78 -19.89
C ILE A 146 6.12 -9.62 -19.82
N GLU A 147 6.59 -8.58 -19.14
CA GLU A 147 8.02 -8.31 -18.93
C GLU A 147 8.67 -9.33 -17.98
N ALA A 148 7.92 -9.78 -16.96
CA ALA A 148 8.39 -10.75 -15.99
C ALA A 148 8.29 -12.22 -16.46
N MET A 149 7.50 -12.48 -17.50
CA MET A 149 7.23 -13.82 -18.00
C MET A 149 8.52 -14.56 -18.40
N PRO A 150 8.58 -15.90 -18.23
CA PRO A 150 9.72 -16.67 -18.72
C PRO A 150 9.89 -16.51 -20.23
N LYS A 151 11.12 -16.27 -20.70
CA LYS A 151 11.46 -16.02 -22.12
C LYS A 151 10.96 -17.09 -23.10
N SER A 152 10.70 -18.30 -22.61
CA SER A 152 10.22 -19.43 -23.41
C SER A 152 8.74 -19.30 -23.83
N ILE A 153 7.97 -18.42 -23.20
CA ILE A 153 6.52 -18.28 -23.44
C ILE A 153 6.27 -16.95 -24.15
N LYS A 154 5.54 -17.02 -25.27
CA LYS A 154 5.06 -15.84 -25.98
C LYS A 154 3.70 -15.46 -25.42
N SER A 155 3.42 -14.16 -25.32
CA SER A 155 2.11 -13.65 -24.90
C SER A 155 0.97 -14.16 -25.79
N THR A 156 1.24 -14.38 -27.08
CA THR A 156 0.30 -14.95 -28.06
C THR A 156 -0.13 -16.38 -27.75
N ASP A 157 0.71 -17.12 -27.00
CA ASP A 157 0.49 -18.54 -26.73
C ASP A 157 -0.36 -18.74 -25.46
N ILE A 158 -0.68 -17.68 -24.71
CA ILE A 158 -1.49 -17.72 -23.50
C ILE A 158 -2.96 -17.97 -23.87
N SER A 159 -3.56 -18.99 -23.27
CA SER A 159 -5.01 -19.25 -23.37
C SER A 159 -5.76 -18.77 -22.14
N ALA A 160 -5.18 -18.91 -20.95
CA ALA A 160 -5.78 -18.48 -19.70
C ALA A 160 -4.73 -18.05 -18.67
N LEU A 161 -5.15 -17.19 -17.75
CA LEU A 161 -4.33 -16.68 -16.67
C LEU A 161 -5.17 -16.63 -15.39
N HIS A 162 -4.67 -17.29 -14.34
CA HIS A 162 -5.31 -17.34 -13.04
C HIS A 162 -4.34 -16.86 -11.96
N LEU A 163 -4.81 -15.97 -11.10
CA LEU A 163 -4.06 -15.48 -9.96
C LEU A 163 -4.65 -16.05 -8.67
N ILE A 164 -3.82 -16.74 -7.90
CA ILE A 164 -4.14 -17.26 -6.57
C ILE A 164 -3.43 -16.40 -5.53
N THR A 165 -4.18 -15.84 -4.59
CA THR A 165 -3.68 -14.94 -3.53
C THR A 165 -4.15 -15.36 -2.15
N TYR A 166 -3.66 -14.68 -1.12
CA TYR A 166 -3.93 -14.90 0.30
C TYR A 166 -5.40 -14.76 0.74
N ARG A 167 -6.30 -14.30 -0.12
CA ARG A 167 -7.66 -13.88 0.27
C ARG A 167 -8.56 -14.98 0.86
N LYS A 168 -8.28 -16.27 0.60
CA LYS A 168 -9.20 -17.36 0.95
C LYS A 168 -8.75 -18.24 2.11
N ASP A 169 -7.46 -18.32 2.41
CA ASP A 169 -6.92 -19.15 3.51
C ASP A 169 -5.46 -18.74 3.77
N PRO A 170 -5.15 -17.90 4.77
CA PRO A 170 -3.79 -17.42 5.03
C PRO A 170 -2.98 -18.49 5.74
N ARG A 171 -2.72 -19.62 5.06
CA ARG A 171 -1.66 -20.52 5.49
C ARG A 171 -0.35 -19.73 5.44
N GLN A 172 0.40 -19.73 6.54
CA GLN A 172 1.62 -18.92 6.73
C GLN A 172 2.67 -19.08 5.61
N GLU A 173 2.60 -20.17 4.84
CA GLU A 173 3.59 -20.50 3.80
C GLU A 173 3.14 -20.23 2.37
N MET A 174 1.87 -19.85 2.16
CA MET A 174 1.37 -19.66 0.80
C MET A 174 2.05 -18.44 0.16
N ARG A 175 2.42 -18.55 -1.11
CA ARG A 175 2.90 -17.41 -1.91
C ARG A 175 1.86 -17.05 -2.97
N PRO A 176 1.73 -15.77 -3.34
CA PRO A 176 0.83 -15.42 -4.42
C PRO A 176 1.35 -16.13 -5.68
N THR A 177 0.46 -16.84 -6.37
CA THR A 177 0.85 -17.75 -7.45
C THR A 177 0.07 -17.38 -8.69
N ILE A 178 0.80 -17.24 -9.80
CA ILE A 178 0.21 -17.08 -11.11
C ILE A 178 0.28 -18.39 -11.89
N ILE A 179 -0.88 -18.81 -12.39
CA ILE A 179 -1.04 -19.98 -13.24
C ILE A 179 -1.32 -19.48 -14.64
N ILE A 180 -0.48 -19.87 -15.59
CA ILE A 180 -0.62 -19.58 -17.01
C ILE A 180 -0.87 -20.90 -17.73
N GLU A 181 -1.96 -20.94 -18.48
CA GLU A 181 -2.24 -22.02 -19.41
C GLU A 181 -1.92 -21.55 -20.82
N THR A 182 -1.20 -22.40 -21.57
CA THR A 182 -0.87 -22.13 -22.96
C THR A 182 -1.72 -22.98 -23.89
N ARG A 183 -1.93 -22.46 -25.11
CA ARG A 183 -2.66 -23.16 -26.17
C ARG A 183 -2.07 -24.54 -26.51
N LYS A 184 -0.76 -24.73 -26.31
CA LYS A 184 -0.08 -26.02 -26.57
C LYS A 184 -0.48 -27.10 -25.56
N ALA A 185 -0.85 -26.72 -24.34
CA ALA A 185 -1.30 -27.65 -23.31
C ALA A 185 -2.79 -27.95 -23.43
N SER A 186 -3.62 -26.98 -23.81
CA SER A 186 -5.07 -27.18 -23.99
C SER A 186 -5.42 -28.16 -25.12
N THR A 187 -4.50 -28.39 -26.08
CA THR A 187 -4.68 -29.37 -27.16
C THR A 187 -4.21 -30.79 -26.81
N LYS A 188 -3.53 -30.99 -25.66
CA LYS A 188 -3.14 -32.36 -25.25
C LYS A 188 -4.35 -33.01 -24.56
N PRO A 189 -4.92 -34.11 -25.11
CA PRO A 189 -6.02 -34.79 -24.43
C PRO A 189 -5.52 -35.28 -23.08
N SER A 190 -6.30 -35.02 -22.03
CA SER A 190 -6.01 -35.47 -20.68
C SER A 190 -5.83 -36.99 -20.72
N LYS A 191 -4.60 -37.47 -20.50
CA LYS A 191 -4.38 -38.90 -20.26
C LYS A 191 -5.06 -39.22 -18.94
N ARG A 192 -6.33 -39.65 -18.99
CA ARG A 192 -7.01 -40.37 -17.92
C ARG A 192 -6.08 -41.49 -17.47
N ARG A 193 -5.48 -41.36 -16.28
CA ARG A 193 -4.87 -42.48 -15.58
C ARG A 193 -6.02 -43.41 -15.18
N ARG A 194 -6.00 -44.63 -15.73
CA ARG A 194 -6.75 -45.78 -15.22
C ARG A 194 -6.16 -46.20 -13.88
#